data_AF-X0V0M4-F1
#
_entry.id   AF-X0V0M4-F1
#
_cell.length_a   1.000
_cell.length_b   1.000
_cell.length_c   1.000
_cell.angle_alpha   90.00
_cell.angle_beta   90.00
_cell.angle_gamma   90.00
#
_symmetry.space_group_name_H-M   'P 1'
#
loop_
_entity.id
_entity.type
_entity.pdbx_description
1 polymer ?
#
loop_
_entity_poly.entity_id
_entity_poly.type
_entity_poly.pdbx_seq_one_letter_code
_entity_poly.pdbx_strand_id
1 'polypeptide(L)'
;MSTSKRLTEVFEMAEEVPFDDSSKIVLFSDCHRGDKGWADDFAHNQSLFFFALEHYYAQGFTYIELGDGDELFENRRFEEIRQAHSHIFWLMRRFYIEGRLYLIYGNHDIERKDPKVVERTLYRYFDE
;
A
#
# COMPACT_ATOMS: atom_id res chain seq x y z
N MET A 1 -23.97 1.56 -17.55
CA MET A 1 -24.17 1.24 -16.11
C MET A 1 -24.23 2.55 -15.35
N SER A 2 -25.22 2.78 -14.47
CA SER A 2 -25.26 4.04 -13.71
C SER A 2 -24.15 4.07 -12.65
N THR A 3 -23.73 5.27 -12.25
CA THR A 3 -22.77 5.46 -11.14
C THR A 3 -23.25 4.77 -9.87
N SER A 4 -24.54 4.91 -9.54
CA SER A 4 -25.14 4.25 -8.37
C SER A 4 -24.98 2.73 -8.41
N LYS A 5 -25.22 2.08 -9.56
CA LYS A 5 -25.06 0.63 -9.69
C LYS A 5 -23.61 0.19 -9.42
N ARG A 6 -22.63 0.92 -9.97
CA ARG A 6 -21.20 0.62 -9.76
C ARG A 6 -20.78 0.83 -8.31
N LEU A 7 -21.29 1.87 -7.65
CA LEU A 7 -21.01 2.13 -6.23
C LEU A 7 -21.62 1.04 -5.35
N THR A 8 -22.84 0.58 -5.64
CA THR A 8 -23.46 -0.55 -4.94
C THR A 8 -22.66 -1.83 -5.11
N GLU A 9 -22.22 -2.15 -6.33
CA GLU A 9 -21.39 -3.34 -6.59
C GLU A 9 -20.07 -3.31 -5.80
N VAL A 10 -19.39 -2.15 -5.75
CA VAL A 10 -18.18 -2.01 -4.94
C VAL A 10 -18.48 -2.18 -3.45
N PHE A 11 -19.56 -1.58 -2.96
CA PHE A 11 -19.97 -1.69 -1.56
C PHE A 11 -20.28 -3.14 -1.17
N GLU A 12 -21.02 -3.88 -2.00
CA GLU A 12 -21.42 -5.28 -1.73
C GLU A 12 -20.25 -6.27 -1.84
N MET A 13 -19.20 -5.94 -2.61
CA MET A 13 -18.03 -6.81 -2.81
C MET A 13 -16.83 -6.43 -1.93
N ALA A 14 -16.87 -5.29 -1.24
CA ALA A 14 -15.76 -4.83 -0.42
C ALA A 14 -15.50 -5.76 0.76
N GLU A 15 -14.24 -5.91 1.13
CA GLU A 15 -13.86 -6.61 2.34
C GLU A 15 -14.30 -5.80 3.57
N GLU A 16 -14.97 -6.46 4.52
CA GLU A 16 -15.38 -5.85 5.78
C GLU A 16 -14.29 -6.06 6.83
N VAL A 17 -13.84 -4.97 7.45
CA VAL A 17 -12.88 -5.01 8.57
C VAL A 17 -13.63 -4.69 9.86
N PRO A 18 -13.87 -5.67 10.75
CA PRO A 18 -14.51 -5.42 12.03
C PRO A 18 -13.67 -4.50 12.92
N PHE A 19 -14.32 -3.61 13.66
CA PHE A 19 -13.66 -2.73 14.64
C PHE A 19 -14.56 -2.48 15.85
N ASP A 20 -13.92 -2.09 16.95
CA ASP A 20 -14.54 -1.71 18.22
C ASP A 20 -13.80 -0.53 18.86
N ASP A 21 -14.18 -0.15 20.08
CA ASP A 21 -13.59 0.98 20.81
C ASP A 21 -12.10 0.79 21.16
N SER A 22 -11.57 -0.43 21.05
CA SER A 22 -10.15 -0.74 21.28
C SER A 22 -9.32 -0.75 19.99
N SER A 23 -10.00 -0.78 18.84
CA SER A 23 -9.38 -0.88 17.54
C SER A 23 -8.62 0.39 17.17
N LYS A 24 -7.40 0.22 16.67
CA LYS A 24 -6.55 1.32 16.22
C LYS A 24 -6.33 1.19 14.72
N ILE A 25 -6.77 2.18 13.94
CA ILE A 25 -6.68 2.15 12.48
C ILE A 25 -5.95 3.40 12.00
N VAL A 26 -5.00 3.24 11.10
CA VAL A 26 -4.34 4.33 10.37
C VAL A 26 -4.64 4.19 8.88
N LEU A 27 -5.03 5.30 8.26
CA LEU A 27 -5.32 5.39 6.83
C LEU A 27 -4.26 6.29 6.18
N PHE A 28 -3.52 5.76 5.20
CA PHE A 28 -2.70 6.57 4.29
C PHE A 28 -3.23 6.44 2.86
N SER A 29 -2.99 7.44 2.03
CA SER A 29 -3.44 7.52 0.65
C SER A 29 -2.42 8.33 -0.14
N ASP A 30 -2.40 8.16 -1.47
CA ASP A 30 -1.64 9.01 -2.41
C ASP A 30 -0.17 9.13 -1.98
N CYS A 31 0.46 7.99 -1.67
CA CYS A 31 1.86 7.98 -1.25
C CYS A 31 2.80 8.15 -2.44
N HIS A 32 2.43 7.64 -3.63
CA HIS A 32 3.22 7.76 -4.86
C HIS A 32 4.70 7.37 -4.70
N ARG A 33 4.96 6.20 -4.10
CA ARG A 33 6.34 5.69 -3.95
C ARG A 33 6.96 5.42 -5.32
N GLY A 34 7.96 6.22 -5.69
CA GLY A 34 8.73 6.07 -6.93
C GLY A 34 10.05 5.31 -6.74
N ASP A 35 11.00 5.55 -7.64
CA ASP A 35 12.30 4.89 -7.73
C ASP A 35 13.45 5.63 -7.02
N LYS A 36 13.16 6.64 -6.19
CA LYS A 36 14.11 7.64 -5.63
C LYS A 36 14.80 8.52 -6.67
N GLY A 37 14.32 8.54 -7.90
CA GLY A 37 14.73 9.48 -8.93
C GLY A 37 14.33 10.92 -8.60
N TRP A 38 14.68 11.84 -9.50
CA TRP A 38 14.38 13.27 -9.32
C TRP A 38 12.88 13.59 -9.35
N ALA A 39 12.07 12.73 -9.97
CA ALA A 39 10.62 12.85 -10.02
C ALA A 39 9.90 12.16 -8.84
N ASP A 40 10.63 11.45 -7.97
CA ASP A 40 10.04 10.77 -6.82
C ASP A 40 9.80 11.77 -5.66
N ASP A 41 8.60 12.37 -5.64
CA ASP A 41 8.19 13.27 -4.56
C ASP A 41 8.12 12.55 -3.20
N PHE A 42 7.78 11.26 -3.18
CA PHE A 42 7.76 10.46 -1.97
C PHE A 42 9.16 10.32 -1.35
N ALA A 43 10.22 10.27 -2.16
CA ALA A 43 11.59 10.16 -1.64
C ALA A 43 11.95 11.26 -0.64
N HIS A 44 11.43 12.47 -0.80
CA HIS A 44 11.64 13.58 0.14
C HIS A 44 10.92 13.37 1.47
N ASN A 45 9.78 12.66 1.45
CA ASN A 45 8.92 12.40 2.60
C ASN A 45 9.13 11.02 3.22
N GLN A 46 9.95 10.15 2.61
CA GLN A 46 10.10 8.74 3.03
C GLN A 46 10.43 8.59 4.51
N SER A 47 11.28 9.46 5.07
CA SER A 47 11.69 9.40 6.48
C SER A 47 10.55 9.75 7.43
N LEU A 48 9.73 10.74 7.06
CA LEU A 48 8.55 11.14 7.83
C LEU A 48 7.49 10.03 7.79
N PHE A 49 7.23 9.51 6.59
CA PHE A 49 6.34 8.37 6.39
C PHE A 49 6.78 7.16 7.21
N PHE A 50 8.06 6.79 7.10
CA PHE A 50 8.62 5.62 7.80
C PHE A 50 8.52 5.77 9.32
N PHE A 51 8.88 6.94 9.85
CA PHE A 51 8.77 7.22 11.29
C PHE A 51 7.33 7.11 11.79
N ALA A 52 6.37 7.68 11.05
CA ALA A 52 4.96 7.58 11.39
C ALA A 52 4.47 6.13 11.32
N LEU A 53 4.79 5.42 10.24
CA LEU A 53 4.36 4.04 10.05
C LEU A 53 4.97 3.11 11.13
N GLU A 54 6.22 3.32 11.51
CA GLU A 54 6.89 2.58 12.58
C GLU A 54 6.20 2.82 13.93
N HIS A 55 5.84 4.07 14.23
CA HIS A 55 5.08 4.40 15.42
C HIS A 55 3.74 3.67 15.45
N TYR A 56 2.96 3.72 14.36
CA TYR A 56 1.67 3.04 14.27
C TYR A 56 1.81 1.52 14.39
N TYR A 57 2.84 0.95 13.76
CA TYR A 57 3.16 -0.47 13.88
C TYR A 57 3.39 -0.86 15.34
N ALA A 58 4.24 -0.12 16.05
CA ALA A 58 4.61 -0.36 17.45
C ALA A 58 3.43 -0.16 18.41
N GLN A 59 2.48 0.71 18.07
CA GLN A 59 1.28 0.96 18.86
C GLN A 59 0.12 -0.01 18.57
N GLY A 60 0.31 -0.98 17.67
CA GLY A 60 -0.67 -2.02 17.38
C GLY A 60 -1.77 -1.61 16.41
N PHE A 61 -1.53 -0.63 15.53
CA PHE A 61 -2.52 -0.19 14.55
C PHE A 61 -2.71 -1.20 13.41
N THR A 62 -3.91 -1.27 12.84
CA THR A 62 -4.16 -1.76 11.50
C THR A 62 -3.85 -0.67 10.50
N TYR A 63 -3.02 -0.98 9.51
CA TYR A 63 -2.68 -0.06 8.43
C TYR A 63 -3.51 -0.38 7.19
N ILE A 64 -4.27 0.61 6.74
CA ILE A 64 -5.01 0.57 5.48
C ILE A 64 -4.44 1.64 4.56
N GLU A 65 -3.95 1.23 3.40
CA GLU A 65 -3.55 2.15 2.33
C GLU A 65 -4.65 2.25 1.28
N LEU A 66 -5.10 3.47 0.98
CA LEU A 66 -6.31 3.76 0.22
C LEU A 66 -6.09 3.92 -1.29
N GLY A 67 -4.98 3.42 -1.82
CA GLY A 67 -4.62 3.52 -3.24
C GLY A 67 -3.52 4.53 -3.52
N ASP A 68 -3.05 4.47 -4.77
CA ASP A 68 -1.95 5.28 -5.29
C ASP A 68 -0.71 5.23 -4.37
N GLY A 69 -0.44 4.02 -3.86
CA GLY A 69 0.66 3.76 -2.94
C GLY A 69 2.00 3.74 -3.66
N ASP A 70 2.06 3.04 -4.79
CA ASP A 70 3.24 2.89 -5.63
C ASP A 70 3.03 3.57 -6.99
N GLU A 71 4.01 4.33 -7.48
CA GLU A 71 3.91 5.09 -8.73
C GLU A 71 4.22 4.21 -9.96
N LEU A 72 3.33 3.25 -10.27
CA LEU A 72 3.53 2.28 -11.35
C LEU A 72 3.25 2.85 -12.75
N PHE A 73 2.64 4.03 -12.87
CA PHE A 73 2.48 4.69 -14.18
C PHE A 73 3.80 5.22 -14.73
N GLU A 74 4.64 5.79 -13.87
CA GLU A 74 5.94 6.34 -14.26
C GLU A 74 7.05 5.28 -14.20
N ASN A 75 6.93 4.30 -13.28
CA ASN A 75 7.95 3.28 -13.04
C ASN A 75 7.51 1.92 -13.57
N ARG A 76 8.09 1.50 -14.70
CA ARG A 76 7.73 0.23 -15.38
C ARG A 76 8.12 -1.04 -14.62
N ARG A 77 9.02 -0.93 -13.64
CA ARG A 77 9.58 -2.07 -12.90
C ARG A 77 9.39 -1.84 -11.42
N PHE A 78 8.44 -2.57 -10.83
CA PHE A 78 8.18 -2.50 -9.40
C PHE A 78 9.44 -2.83 -8.56
N GLU A 79 10.36 -3.63 -9.08
CA GLU A 79 11.61 -3.94 -8.38
C GLU A 79 12.44 -2.69 -8.07
N GLU A 80 12.38 -1.66 -8.93
CA GLU A 80 13.10 -0.39 -8.75
C GLU A 80 12.50 0.40 -7.58
N ILE A 81 11.17 0.55 -7.54
CA ILE A 81 10.45 1.15 -6.40
C ILE A 81 10.75 0.39 -5.10
N ARG A 82 10.66 -0.95 -5.15
CA ARG A 82 10.85 -1.80 -3.98
C ARG A 82 12.28 -1.73 -3.44
N GLN A 83 13.28 -1.71 -4.31
CA GLN A 83 14.68 -1.54 -3.91
C GLN A 83 14.92 -0.15 -3.34
N ALA A 84 14.37 0.88 -3.98
CA ALA A 84 14.47 2.26 -3.52
C ALA A 84 13.92 2.40 -2.08
N HIS A 85 12.74 1.86 -1.80
CA HIS A 85 12.05 2.01 -0.52
C HIS A 85 12.01 0.72 0.31
N SER A 86 13.06 -0.11 0.24
CA SER A 86 13.09 -1.47 0.83
C SER A 86 12.74 -1.53 2.32
N HIS A 87 13.22 -0.57 3.11
CA HIS A 87 12.91 -0.43 4.54
C HIS A 87 11.40 -0.23 4.81
N ILE A 88 10.68 0.49 3.95
CA ILE A 88 9.23 0.67 4.05
C ILE A 88 8.52 -0.64 3.73
N PHE A 89 8.86 -1.31 2.62
CA PHE A 89 8.28 -2.60 2.27
C PHE A 89 8.56 -3.69 3.32
N TRP A 90 9.73 -3.64 3.96
CA TRP A 90 10.04 -4.49 5.11
C TRP A 90 9.06 -4.26 6.27
N LEU A 91 8.76 -3.00 6.60
CA LEU A 91 7.81 -2.67 7.66
C LEU A 91 6.38 -3.06 7.27
N MET A 92 5.95 -2.78 6.03
CA MET A 92 4.65 -3.21 5.52
C MET A 92 4.49 -4.74 5.57
N ARG A 93 5.53 -5.50 5.24
CA ARG A 93 5.54 -6.97 5.37
C ARG A 93 5.27 -7.41 6.82
N ARG A 94 5.72 -6.66 7.82
CA ARG A 94 5.42 -6.97 9.23
C ARG A 94 3.94 -6.81 9.54
N PHE A 95 3.31 -5.72 9.09
CA PHE A 95 1.84 -5.59 9.19
C PHE A 95 1.12 -6.74 8.48
N TYR A 96 1.55 -7.09 7.27
CA TYR A 96 0.95 -8.18 6.50
C TYR A 96 0.99 -9.53 7.22
N ILE A 97 2.15 -9.91 7.77
CA ILE A 97 2.31 -11.18 8.51
C ILE A 97 1.39 -11.26 9.73
N GLU A 98 1.11 -10.12 10.35
CA GLU A 98 0.23 -10.03 11.51
C GLU A 98 -1.25 -9.85 11.15
N GLY A 99 -1.61 -9.85 9.86
CA GLY A 99 -2.98 -9.62 9.40
C GLY A 99 -3.46 -8.18 9.65
N ARG A 100 -2.54 -7.22 9.72
CA ARG A 100 -2.79 -5.79 10.00
C ARG A 100 -2.52 -4.87 8.81
N LEU A 101 -2.43 -5.40 7.58
CA LEU A 101 -2.22 -4.64 6.36
C LEU A 101 -3.37 -4.85 5.38
N TYR A 102 -3.96 -3.75 4.93
CA TYR A 102 -4.94 -3.72 3.85
C TYR A 102 -4.47 -2.73 2.79
N LEU A 103 -4.40 -3.17 1.53
CA LEU A 103 -4.01 -2.34 0.40
C LEU A 103 -5.19 -2.27 -0.58
N ILE A 104 -5.68 -1.07 -0.82
CA ILE A 104 -6.61 -0.75 -1.89
C ILE A 104 -5.77 -0.18 -3.03
N TYR A 105 -6.12 -0.48 -4.28
CA TYR A 105 -5.47 0.14 -5.44
C TYR A 105 -6.25 1.37 -5.90
N GLY A 106 -5.52 2.40 -6.32
CA GLY A 106 -6.02 3.57 -7.02
C GLY A 106 -5.77 3.45 -8.52
N ASN A 107 -5.66 4.60 -9.20
CA ASN A 107 -5.35 4.60 -10.64
C ASN A 107 -3.87 4.40 -10.92
N HIS A 108 -2.95 4.95 -10.12
CA HIS A 108 -1.50 4.85 -10.33
C HIS A 108 -0.95 3.44 -10.14
N ASP A 109 -1.64 2.62 -9.34
CA ASP A 109 -1.30 1.22 -9.08
C ASP A 109 -2.42 0.25 -9.50
N ILE A 110 -3.21 0.62 -10.51
CA ILE A 110 -4.34 -0.18 -11.03
C ILE A 110 -3.96 -1.61 -11.43
N GLU A 111 -2.68 -1.86 -11.74
CA GLU A 111 -2.14 -3.19 -12.03
C GLU A 111 -2.31 -4.18 -10.87
N ARG A 112 -2.39 -3.67 -9.64
CA ARG A 112 -2.65 -4.45 -8.41
C ARG A 112 -4.03 -5.12 -8.41
N LYS A 113 -4.94 -4.71 -9.30
CA LYS A 113 -6.21 -5.39 -9.53
C LYS A 113 -6.03 -6.83 -10.02
N ASP A 114 -4.93 -7.16 -10.70
CA ASP A 114 -4.64 -8.51 -11.15
C ASP A 114 -3.89 -9.30 -10.06
N PRO A 115 -4.49 -10.36 -9.46
CA PRO A 115 -3.84 -11.17 -8.45
C PRO A 115 -2.51 -11.78 -8.92
N LYS A 116 -2.32 -12.02 -10.22
CA LYS A 116 -1.04 -12.53 -10.76
C LYS A 116 0.07 -11.50 -10.69
N VAL A 117 -0.26 -10.22 -10.87
CA VAL A 117 0.70 -9.12 -10.72
C VAL A 117 1.10 -9.01 -9.25
N VAL A 118 0.13 -9.06 -8.34
CA VAL A 118 0.37 -9.06 -6.89
C VAL A 118 1.28 -10.23 -6.49
N GLU A 119 0.96 -11.45 -6.92
CA GLU A 119 1.79 -12.64 -6.63
C GLU A 119 3.22 -12.47 -7.14
N ARG A 120 3.39 -12.06 -8.39
CA ARG A 120 4.71 -11.89 -9.01
C ARG A 120 5.57 -10.86 -8.29
N THR A 121 4.97 -9.80 -7.76
CA THR A 121 5.71 -8.61 -7.29
C THR A 121 5.82 -8.54 -5.76
N LEU A 122 4.87 -9.10 -5.01
CA LEU A 122 4.79 -8.96 -3.56
C LEU A 122 4.97 -10.28 -2.79
N TYR A 123 4.79 -11.47 -3.40
CA TYR A 123 4.82 -12.73 -2.64
C TYR A 123 6.24 -13.26 -2.38
N ARG A 124 7.20 -12.98 -3.26
CA ARG A 124 8.56 -13.51 -3.14
C ARG A 124 9.59 -12.44 -3.48
N TYR A 125 10.58 -12.32 -2.62
CA TYR A 125 11.77 -11.52 -2.83
C TYR A 125 12.98 -12.32 -2.33
N PHE A 126 14.05 -12.31 -3.12
CA PHE A 126 15.34 -12.85 -2.75
C PHE A 126 16.29 -11.66 -2.63
N ASP A 127 16.83 -11.42 -1.44
CA ASP A 127 18.04 -10.59 -1.31
C ASP A 127 19.18 -11.37 -1.95
N GLU A 128 19.84 -10.76 -2.94
CA GLU A 128 21.19 -11.16 -3.34
C GLU A 128 22.22 -10.42 -2.49
#